data_AF-A0A937W0P8-F1
#
_entry.id   AF-A0A937W0P8-F1
#
_cell.length_a   1.000
_cell.length_b   1.000
_cell.length_c   1.000
_cell.angle_alpha   90.00
_cell.angle_beta   90.00
_cell.angle_gamma   90.00
#
_symmetry.space_group_name_H-M   'P 1'
#
loop_
_entity.id
_entity.type
_entity.pdbx_description
1 polymer ?
#
loop_
_entity_poly.entity_id
_entity_poly.type
_entity_poly.pdbx_seq_one_letter_code
_entity_poly.pdbx_strand_id
1 'polypeptide(L)'
;MQHMRPILRSLGAFLILMGALTLTSCTATDEQARANDVTNKAFTFTNGAVFHAALLNVPTTLEFLNRAQDFALSSPGGMALGSNRFGSCLLTVTTSTYAAGAGPQVNDVITLSRCDFDEANRTLTVTAGAITATSNPAITRVVNATPNELNNRSFLFADGTVFHPALATFATTLRFENNANTFILTSTVSGTSTTARGTNVLSGEGANAFGVCTLRISSSEYRAGNGPQIGEEIRLSPCAFNSATGALVLSNGMTTINSI
;
A
#
# COMPACT_ATOMS: atom_id res chain seq x y z
N MET A 1 86.33 4.20 -11.70
CA MET A 1 85.52 3.71 -10.55
C MET A 1 84.36 4.68 -10.42
N GLN A 2 83.07 4.36 -10.54
CA GLN A 2 82.33 3.11 -10.44
C GLN A 2 81.12 3.17 -11.38
N HIS A 3 80.89 2.07 -12.09
CA HIS A 3 79.61 1.69 -12.69
C HIS A 3 78.54 1.42 -11.61
N MET A 4 77.26 1.63 -11.96
CA MET A 4 76.00 1.08 -11.41
C MET A 4 74.97 2.23 -11.32
N ARG A 5 73.72 2.19 -11.80
CA ARG A 5 72.81 1.13 -12.28
C ARG A 5 71.66 1.82 -13.06
N PRO A 6 71.25 1.33 -14.24
CA PRO A 6 70.09 1.83 -14.97
C PRO A 6 68.95 0.80 -14.97
N ILE A 7 68.21 0.59 -13.87
CA ILE A 7 67.02 -0.30 -13.88
C ILE A 7 66.02 0.17 -12.82
N LEU A 8 65.30 1.27 -13.04
CA LEU A 8 64.19 1.67 -12.13
C LEU A 8 63.23 2.70 -12.73
N ARG A 9 63.02 2.68 -14.05
CA ARG A 9 62.04 3.58 -14.71
C ARG A 9 60.97 2.88 -15.55
N SER A 10 61.00 1.55 -15.65
CA SER A 10 60.09 0.78 -16.51
C SER A 10 58.95 0.06 -15.76
N LEU A 11 58.66 0.42 -14.51
CA LEU A 11 57.61 -0.23 -13.72
C LEU A 11 56.55 0.73 -13.14
N GLY A 12 56.52 1.99 -13.61
CA GLY A 12 55.56 3.01 -13.13
C GLY A 12 54.40 3.29 -14.09
N ALA A 13 54.51 2.89 -15.36
CA ALA A 13 53.54 3.28 -16.39
C ALA A 13 52.43 2.26 -16.65
N PHE A 14 52.51 1.04 -16.08
CA PHE A 14 51.52 -0.02 -16.34
C PHE A 14 50.45 -0.18 -15.25
N LEU A 15 50.60 0.48 -14.10
CA LEU A 15 49.68 0.35 -12.95
C LEU A 15 48.66 1.49 -12.81
N ILE A 16 48.60 2.44 -13.75
CA ILE A 16 47.60 3.53 -13.74
C ILE A 16 46.45 3.25 -14.74
N LEU A 17 46.62 2.31 -15.69
CA LEU A 17 45.55 2.00 -16.67
C LEU A 17 44.55 0.92 -16.22
N MET A 18 44.84 0.16 -15.15
CA MET A 18 43.90 -0.84 -14.60
C MET A 18 43.09 -0.35 -13.38
N GLY A 19 43.33 0.88 -12.91
CA GLY A 19 42.60 1.45 -11.77
C GLY A 19 41.27 2.14 -12.11
N ALA A 20 40.96 2.32 -13.40
CA ALA A 20 39.81 3.11 -13.85
C ALA A 20 38.67 2.28 -14.48
N LEU A 21 38.69 0.94 -14.33
CA LEU A 21 37.72 0.04 -14.99
C LEU A 21 36.78 -0.72 -14.04
N THR A 22 36.86 -0.53 -12.72
CA THR A 22 35.97 -1.22 -11.76
C THR A 22 34.69 -0.46 -11.37
N LEU A 23 34.38 0.67 -12.03
CA LEU A 23 33.07 1.34 -11.87
C LEU A 23 32.04 0.94 -12.95
N THR A 24 32.34 -0.08 -13.76
CA THR A 24 31.37 -0.60 -14.73
C THR A 24 30.52 -1.69 -14.10
N SER A 25 29.21 -1.49 -14.22
CA SER A 25 28.12 -2.45 -13.95
C SER A 25 27.80 -2.75 -12.48
N CYS A 26 27.28 -1.74 -11.79
CA CYS A 26 25.99 -1.98 -11.15
C CYS A 26 24.94 -1.48 -12.15
N THR A 27 24.62 -2.30 -13.16
CA THR A 27 23.29 -2.16 -13.77
C THR A 27 22.36 -2.51 -12.62
N ALA A 28 21.90 -1.50 -11.88
CA ALA A 28 20.68 -1.64 -11.13
C ALA A 28 19.70 -2.15 -12.19
N THR A 29 19.39 -3.44 -12.13
CA THR A 29 18.27 -3.98 -12.87
C THR A 29 17.13 -3.10 -12.41
N ASP A 30 16.69 -2.20 -13.29
CA ASP A 30 15.53 -1.34 -13.08
C ASP A 30 14.38 -2.30 -12.76
N GLU A 31 14.18 -2.55 -11.46
CA GLU A 31 13.16 -3.47 -10.99
C GLU A 31 11.85 -2.74 -11.18
N GLN A 32 11.19 -3.10 -12.27
CA GLN A 32 9.85 -2.64 -12.56
C GLN A 32 8.97 -2.90 -11.35
N ALA A 33 8.24 -1.87 -10.91
CA ALA A 33 7.37 -1.94 -9.77
C ALA A 33 6.36 -3.09 -9.93
N ARG A 34 6.26 -3.92 -8.89
CA ARG A 34 5.25 -4.97 -8.79
C ARG A 34 4.00 -4.38 -8.15
N ALA A 35 2.85 -5.03 -8.37
CA ALA A 35 1.59 -4.59 -7.78
C ALA A 35 1.67 -4.43 -6.25
N ASN A 36 2.37 -5.34 -5.56
CA ASN A 36 2.53 -5.30 -4.11
C ASN A 36 3.35 -4.09 -3.63
N ASP A 37 4.25 -3.58 -4.47
CA ASP A 37 5.16 -2.49 -4.11
C ASP A 37 4.43 -1.15 -4.04
N VAL A 38 3.35 -1.01 -4.81
CA VAL A 38 2.67 0.27 -5.04
C VAL A 38 1.19 0.25 -4.68
N THR A 39 0.57 -0.91 -4.46
CA THR A 39 -0.84 -0.97 -4.10
C THR A 39 -1.15 -0.22 -2.79
N ASN A 40 -2.22 0.55 -2.82
CA ASN A 40 -2.69 1.43 -1.74
C ASN A 40 -1.62 2.44 -1.27
N LYS A 41 -0.77 2.87 -2.20
CA LYS A 41 0.19 3.95 -1.99
C LYS A 41 -0.13 5.12 -2.91
N ALA A 42 0.09 6.32 -2.38
CA ALA A 42 0.02 7.56 -3.13
C ALA A 42 1.43 8.12 -3.35
N PHE A 43 1.72 8.48 -4.59
CA PHE A 43 2.99 9.01 -5.07
C PHE A 43 2.77 10.40 -5.63
N THR A 44 3.24 11.42 -4.92
CA THR A 44 3.13 12.82 -5.37
C THR A 44 4.38 13.22 -6.15
N PHE A 45 4.18 13.64 -7.38
CA PHE A 45 5.18 14.22 -8.26
C PHE A 45 5.06 15.74 -8.22
N THR A 46 6.18 16.45 -8.11
CA THR A 46 6.19 17.92 -8.18
C THR A 46 5.88 18.45 -9.58
N ASN A 47 6.02 17.61 -10.60
CA ASN A 47 5.73 17.92 -12.00
C ASN A 47 4.97 16.75 -12.65
N GLY A 48 3.73 17.00 -13.08
CA GLY A 48 2.84 16.01 -13.71
C GLY A 48 3.01 15.85 -15.22
N ALA A 49 3.99 16.53 -15.86
CA ALA A 49 4.19 16.50 -17.32
C ALA A 49 4.33 15.08 -17.90
N VAL A 50 4.81 14.12 -17.10
CA VAL A 50 4.94 12.71 -17.49
C VAL A 50 3.58 12.03 -17.74
N PHE A 51 2.50 12.55 -17.15
CA PHE A 51 1.14 12.02 -17.32
C PHE A 51 0.35 12.77 -18.39
N HIS A 52 0.57 14.08 -18.50
CA HIS A 52 -0.06 14.92 -19.52
C HIS A 52 0.68 16.26 -19.64
N ALA A 53 0.86 16.78 -20.86
CA ALA A 53 1.63 18.01 -21.09
C ALA A 53 1.08 19.24 -20.35
N ALA A 54 -0.25 19.34 -20.20
CA ALA A 54 -0.89 20.43 -19.46
C ALA A 54 -0.61 20.42 -17.94
N LEU A 55 -0.06 19.33 -17.40
CA LEU A 55 0.32 19.20 -15.99
C LEU A 55 1.80 19.58 -15.74
N LEU A 56 2.42 20.29 -16.69
CA LEU A 56 3.78 20.79 -16.53
C LEU A 56 3.88 21.73 -15.32
N ASN A 57 4.80 21.41 -14.40
CA ASN A 57 4.99 22.11 -13.13
C ASN A 57 3.75 22.11 -12.21
N VAL A 58 2.79 21.20 -12.45
CA VAL A 58 1.62 21.00 -11.60
C VAL A 58 1.87 19.79 -10.71
N PRO A 59 1.85 19.94 -9.37
CA PRO A 59 1.92 18.81 -8.47
C PRO A 59 0.79 17.82 -8.74
N THR A 60 1.16 16.57 -8.98
CA THR A 60 0.22 15.53 -9.41
C THR A 60 0.46 14.28 -8.58
N THR A 61 -0.60 13.71 -8.03
CA THR A 61 -0.53 12.50 -7.21
C THR A 61 -1.09 11.32 -7.98
N LEU A 62 -0.28 10.28 -8.14
CA LEU A 62 -0.70 8.98 -8.66
C LEU A 62 -0.90 8.03 -7.49
N GLU A 63 -2.08 7.47 -7.39
CA GLU A 63 -2.46 6.48 -6.40
C GLU A 63 -2.82 5.18 -7.11
N PHE A 64 -2.36 4.05 -6.57
CA PHE A 64 -2.75 2.73 -7.04
C PHE A 64 -3.68 2.07 -6.03
N LEU A 65 -4.77 1.50 -6.54
CA LEU A 65 -5.86 0.92 -5.76
C LEU A 65 -6.11 -0.53 -6.18
N ASN A 66 -6.80 -1.30 -5.34
CA ASN A 66 -7.31 -2.63 -5.69
C ASN A 66 -6.21 -3.55 -6.26
N ARG A 67 -5.16 -3.82 -5.47
CA ARG A 67 -3.96 -4.56 -5.92
C ARG A 67 -3.31 -3.93 -7.14
N ALA A 68 -3.36 -2.61 -7.18
CA ALA A 68 -2.80 -1.78 -8.22
C ALA A 68 -3.40 -2.03 -9.63
N GLN A 69 -4.58 -2.65 -9.69
CA GLN A 69 -5.37 -2.80 -10.93
C GLN A 69 -6.08 -1.51 -11.32
N ASP A 70 -6.33 -0.65 -10.34
CA ASP A 70 -6.97 0.64 -10.54
C ASP A 70 -5.98 1.75 -10.18
N PHE A 71 -6.17 2.93 -10.78
CA PHE A 71 -5.41 4.12 -10.41
C PHE A 71 -6.31 5.33 -10.25
N ALA A 72 -5.83 6.27 -9.45
CA ALA A 72 -6.33 7.62 -9.39
C ALA A 72 -5.18 8.61 -9.59
N LEU A 73 -5.33 9.52 -10.54
CA LEU A 73 -4.40 10.61 -10.82
C LEU A 73 -5.06 11.94 -10.49
N SER A 74 -4.60 12.63 -9.45
CA SER A 74 -5.20 13.88 -8.97
C SER A 74 -4.22 15.05 -9.01
N SER A 75 -4.73 16.23 -9.31
CA SER A 75 -4.01 17.51 -9.21
C SER A 75 -5.03 18.62 -8.86
N PRO A 76 -4.59 19.87 -8.60
CA PRO A 76 -5.52 20.97 -8.33
C PRO A 76 -6.53 21.23 -9.46
N GLY A 77 -6.22 20.84 -10.70
CA GLY A 77 -7.08 21.05 -11.87
C GLY A 77 -8.13 19.97 -12.12
N GLY A 78 -8.09 18.84 -11.40
CA GLY A 78 -9.01 17.73 -11.60
C GLY A 78 -8.47 16.37 -11.16
N MET A 79 -9.22 15.33 -11.50
CA MET A 79 -8.92 13.94 -11.18
C MET A 79 -9.26 13.05 -12.36
N ALA A 80 -8.38 12.10 -12.66
CA ALA A 80 -8.61 11.02 -13.60
C ALA A 80 -8.56 9.69 -12.86
N LEU A 81 -9.52 8.81 -13.12
CA LEU A 81 -9.59 7.47 -12.58
C LEU A 81 -9.54 6.48 -13.73
N GLY A 82 -9.02 5.29 -13.47
CA GLY A 82 -8.95 4.28 -14.52
C GLY A 82 -8.35 2.97 -14.07
N SER A 83 -8.12 2.10 -15.05
CA SER A 83 -7.45 0.82 -14.85
C SER A 83 -5.97 0.96 -15.16
N ASN A 84 -5.16 0.20 -14.45
CA ASN A 84 -3.73 0.06 -14.69
C ASN A 84 -3.38 -1.40 -15.01
N ARG A 85 -2.45 -1.57 -15.95
CA ARG A 85 -1.86 -2.87 -16.27
C ARG A 85 -0.39 -2.91 -15.84
N PHE A 86 -0.11 -3.53 -14.68
CA PHE A 86 1.24 -3.81 -14.21
C PHE A 86 2.00 -4.75 -15.15
N GLY A 87 3.31 -4.53 -15.29
CA GLY A 87 4.18 -5.11 -16.32
C GLY A 87 4.33 -4.23 -17.56
N SER A 88 3.38 -3.32 -17.83
CA SER A 88 3.50 -2.30 -18.90
C SER A 88 3.24 -0.86 -18.41
N CYS A 89 2.93 -0.67 -17.12
CA CYS A 89 2.47 0.59 -16.50
C CYS A 89 1.65 1.47 -17.45
N LEU A 90 0.60 0.85 -17.98
CA LEU A 90 -0.31 1.45 -18.92
C LEU A 90 -1.56 1.85 -18.15
N LEU A 91 -1.79 3.16 -18.06
CA LEU A 91 -2.91 3.75 -17.36
C LEU A 91 -3.99 4.11 -18.38
N THR A 92 -5.14 3.43 -18.33
CA THR A 92 -6.28 3.74 -19.19
C THR A 92 -7.32 4.51 -18.40
N VAL A 93 -7.54 5.76 -18.76
CA VAL A 93 -8.48 6.65 -18.07
C VAL A 93 -9.91 6.27 -18.45
N THR A 94 -10.74 5.94 -17.46
CA THR A 94 -12.16 5.61 -17.66
C THR A 94 -13.08 6.74 -17.22
N THR A 95 -12.66 7.56 -16.27
CA THR A 95 -13.37 8.77 -15.83
C THR A 95 -12.39 9.92 -15.62
N SER A 96 -12.81 11.14 -15.95
CA SER A 96 -12.00 12.35 -15.75
C SER A 96 -12.88 13.54 -15.41
N THR A 97 -12.44 14.35 -14.46
CA THR A 97 -13.03 15.65 -14.11
C THR A 97 -12.22 16.84 -14.60
N TYR A 98 -11.10 16.59 -15.28
CA TYR A 98 -10.31 17.66 -15.90
C TYR A 98 -11.12 18.35 -17.00
N ALA A 99 -11.05 19.67 -17.05
CA ALA A 99 -11.54 20.40 -18.23
C ALA A 99 -10.79 19.94 -19.49
N ALA A 100 -11.43 20.04 -20.65
CA ALA A 100 -10.84 19.62 -21.92
C ALA A 100 -9.47 20.29 -22.13
N GLY A 101 -8.44 19.49 -22.38
CA GLY A 101 -7.05 19.94 -22.58
C GLY A 101 -6.29 20.31 -21.30
N ALA A 102 -6.91 20.29 -20.11
CA ALA A 102 -6.26 20.64 -18.85
C ALA A 102 -5.60 19.44 -18.13
N GLY A 103 -5.77 18.23 -18.66
CA GLY A 103 -5.25 16.99 -18.08
C GLY A 103 -5.77 15.77 -18.84
N PRO A 104 -5.46 14.55 -18.38
CA PRO A 104 -5.93 13.32 -19.02
C PRO A 104 -7.45 13.28 -19.14
N GLN A 105 -7.94 12.87 -20.31
CA GLN A 105 -9.34 12.77 -20.65
C GLN A 105 -9.81 11.31 -20.65
N VAL A 106 -11.13 11.11 -20.68
CA VAL A 106 -11.72 9.77 -20.79
C VAL A 106 -11.23 9.10 -22.07
N ASN A 107 -10.84 7.82 -21.96
CA ASN A 107 -10.21 6.99 -22.99
C ASN A 107 -8.74 7.32 -23.31
N ASP A 108 -8.12 8.29 -22.65
CA ASP A 108 -6.68 8.49 -22.77
C ASP A 108 -5.92 7.26 -22.25
N VAL A 109 -4.85 6.91 -22.95
CA VAL A 109 -3.93 5.84 -22.57
C VAL A 109 -2.56 6.46 -22.30
N ILE A 110 -2.18 6.52 -21.03
CA ILE A 110 -0.88 7.01 -20.60
C ILE A 110 0.06 5.80 -20.59
N THR A 111 1.05 5.81 -21.49
CA THR A 111 2.03 4.72 -21.61
C THR A 111 3.32 5.13 -20.93
N LEU A 112 3.65 4.47 -19.82
CA LEU A 112 4.89 4.68 -19.10
C LEU A 112 5.90 3.61 -19.51
N SER A 113 7.00 4.02 -20.14
CA SER A 113 8.07 3.10 -20.55
C SER A 113 8.90 2.59 -19.36
N ARG A 114 8.88 3.33 -18.24
CA ARG A 114 9.54 2.99 -16.98
C ARG A 114 8.60 3.29 -15.83
N CYS A 115 8.64 2.46 -14.79
CA CYS A 115 7.72 2.51 -13.67
C CYS A 115 8.32 1.72 -12.52
N ASP A 116 9.27 2.33 -11.82
CA ASP A 116 10.18 1.63 -10.93
C ASP A 116 10.00 2.13 -9.52
N PHE A 117 9.88 1.20 -8.58
CA PHE A 117 9.74 1.50 -7.18
C PHE A 117 11.10 1.33 -6.49
N ASP A 118 11.61 2.43 -5.94
CA ASP A 118 12.79 2.38 -5.08
C ASP A 118 12.33 2.05 -3.65
N GLU A 119 12.54 0.81 -3.22
CA GLU A 119 12.11 0.36 -1.89
C GLU A 119 12.81 1.11 -0.76
N ALA A 120 14.08 1.48 -0.93
CA ALA A 120 14.88 2.14 0.09
C ALA A 120 14.37 3.57 0.35
N ASN A 121 14.07 4.31 -0.72
CA ASN A 121 13.58 5.69 -0.64
C ASN A 121 12.04 5.76 -0.64
N ARG A 122 11.36 4.64 -0.90
CA ARG A 122 9.92 4.52 -1.10
C ARG A 122 9.39 5.45 -2.19
N THR A 123 10.16 5.69 -3.25
CA THR A 123 9.77 6.59 -4.35
C THR A 123 9.37 5.79 -5.57
N LEU A 124 8.57 6.40 -6.45
CA LEU A 124 8.24 5.85 -7.75
C LEU A 124 8.88 6.73 -8.84
N THR A 125 9.68 6.12 -9.70
CA THR A 125 10.23 6.77 -10.89
C THR A 125 9.48 6.30 -12.11
N VAL A 126 8.89 7.25 -12.85
CA VAL A 126 8.14 6.99 -14.07
C VAL A 126 8.76 7.71 -15.26
N THR A 127 8.72 7.09 -16.43
CA THR A 127 9.18 7.70 -17.69
C THR A 127 8.10 7.57 -18.76
N ALA A 128 7.84 8.66 -19.48
CA ALA A 128 7.00 8.70 -20.67
C ALA A 128 7.76 9.39 -21.80
N GLY A 129 8.18 8.62 -22.81
CA GLY A 129 9.04 9.12 -23.88
C GLY A 129 10.38 9.64 -23.32
N ALA A 130 10.67 10.93 -23.50
CA ALA A 130 11.89 11.57 -23.01
C ALA A 130 11.76 12.21 -21.62
N ILE A 131 10.57 12.18 -21.01
CA ILE A 131 10.30 12.82 -19.73
C ILE A 131 10.35 11.77 -18.63
N THR A 132 11.20 11.99 -17.62
CA THR A 132 11.27 11.18 -16.41
C THR A 132 10.91 12.03 -15.21
N ALA A 133 10.14 11.47 -14.28
CA ALA A 133 9.80 12.10 -13.02
C ALA A 133 9.94 11.09 -11.88
N THR A 134 10.42 11.55 -10.73
CA THR A 134 10.49 10.77 -9.49
C THR A 134 9.58 11.43 -8.48
N SER A 135 8.77 10.61 -7.80
CA SER A 135 7.87 11.09 -6.76
C SER A 135 8.60 11.44 -5.47
N ASN A 136 7.93 12.17 -4.60
CA ASN A 136 8.23 12.14 -3.18
C ASN A 136 8.04 10.73 -2.61
N PRO A 137 8.60 10.42 -1.42
CA PRO A 137 8.34 9.16 -0.74
C PRO A 137 6.85 8.86 -0.59
N ALA A 138 6.48 7.61 -0.85
CA ALA A 138 5.11 7.15 -0.90
C ALA A 138 4.43 7.30 0.45
N ILE A 139 3.20 7.80 0.42
CA ILE A 139 2.33 7.80 1.58
C ILE A 139 1.47 6.53 1.49
N THR A 140 1.54 5.69 2.52
CA THR A 140 0.66 4.52 2.61
C THR A 140 -0.74 5.00 2.93
N ARG A 141 -1.70 4.66 2.07
CA ARG A 141 -3.07 5.05 2.28
C ARG A 141 -3.78 3.97 3.09
N VAL A 142 -4.50 4.41 4.09
CA VAL A 142 -5.41 3.59 4.86
C VAL A 142 -6.71 3.58 4.04
N VAL A 143 -6.95 2.51 3.28
CA VAL A 143 -8.16 2.37 2.45
C VAL A 143 -9.22 1.57 3.19
N ASN A 144 -10.48 1.80 2.84
CA ASN A 144 -11.59 1.02 3.38
C ASN A 144 -11.35 -0.44 3.08
N ALA A 145 -11.41 -1.28 4.11
CA ALA A 145 -11.19 -2.70 3.94
C ALA A 145 -12.28 -3.27 3.02
N THR A 146 -11.87 -3.94 1.95
CA THR A 146 -12.81 -4.63 1.06
C THR A 146 -13.10 -6.06 1.54
N PRO A 147 -14.24 -6.66 1.15
CA PRO A 147 -14.52 -8.09 1.36
C PRO A 147 -13.34 -9.00 1.01
N ASN A 148 -12.70 -8.75 -0.13
CA ASN A 148 -11.61 -9.57 -0.66
C ASN A 148 -10.30 -9.43 0.12
N GLU A 149 -10.05 -8.26 0.72
CA GLU A 149 -8.85 -8.03 1.52
C GLU A 149 -8.95 -8.69 2.89
N LEU A 150 -10.15 -8.71 3.48
CA LEU A 150 -10.40 -9.31 4.79
C LEU A 150 -10.64 -10.82 4.72
N ASN A 151 -11.11 -11.35 3.59
CA ASN A 151 -11.51 -12.74 3.48
C ASN A 151 -10.39 -13.72 3.91
N ASN A 152 -10.73 -14.66 4.81
CA ASN A 152 -9.82 -15.66 5.38
C ASN A 152 -8.60 -15.07 6.11
N ARG A 153 -8.63 -13.80 6.51
CA ARG A 153 -7.60 -13.19 7.35
C ARG A 153 -7.95 -13.25 8.82
N SER A 154 -6.92 -13.41 9.64
CA SER A 154 -6.99 -13.38 11.10
C SER A 154 -6.16 -12.20 11.62
N PHE A 155 -6.70 -11.48 12.60
CA PHE A 155 -6.10 -10.29 13.20
C PHE A 155 -6.03 -10.48 14.71
N LEU A 156 -4.84 -10.34 15.30
CA LEU A 156 -4.61 -10.54 16.72
C LEU A 156 -4.62 -9.22 17.49
N PHE A 157 -5.63 -9.04 18.32
CA PHE A 157 -5.75 -7.93 19.24
C PHE A 157 -5.10 -8.33 20.56
N ALA A 158 -4.04 -7.64 20.98
CA ALA A 158 -3.42 -7.91 22.29
C ALA A 158 -4.38 -7.59 23.46
N ASP A 159 -5.27 -6.62 23.24
CA ASP A 159 -6.32 -6.19 24.14
C ASP A 159 -7.68 -6.30 23.43
N GLY A 160 -8.59 -7.10 23.98
CA GLY A 160 -9.92 -7.34 23.41
C GLY A 160 -10.98 -6.30 23.79
N THR A 161 -10.63 -5.22 24.50
CA THR A 161 -11.58 -4.16 24.92
C THR A 161 -12.43 -3.61 23.79
N VAL A 162 -11.89 -3.55 22.57
CA VAL A 162 -12.64 -3.12 21.38
C VAL A 162 -13.86 -4.00 21.08
N PHE A 163 -13.84 -5.26 21.51
CA PHE A 163 -14.95 -6.20 21.35
C PHE A 163 -15.86 -6.25 22.58
N HIS A 164 -15.29 -6.19 23.79
CA HIS A 164 -16.05 -6.16 25.03
C HIS A 164 -15.15 -5.73 26.21
N PRO A 165 -15.61 -4.91 27.18
CA PRO A 165 -14.78 -4.43 28.30
C PRO A 165 -14.16 -5.54 29.17
N ALA A 166 -14.87 -6.66 29.35
CA ALA A 166 -14.34 -7.82 30.09
C ALA A 166 -13.11 -8.48 29.42
N LEU A 167 -12.76 -8.07 28.20
CA LEU A 167 -11.62 -8.60 27.43
C LEU A 167 -10.34 -7.74 27.54
N ALA A 168 -10.28 -6.77 28.46
CA ALA A 168 -9.20 -5.77 28.61
C ALA A 168 -7.77 -6.31 28.82
N THR A 169 -7.62 -7.60 29.07
CA THR A 169 -6.32 -8.26 29.30
C THR A 169 -6.19 -9.56 28.52
N PHE A 170 -7.16 -9.84 27.64
CA PHE A 170 -7.22 -11.08 26.89
C PHE A 170 -6.96 -10.83 25.42
N ALA A 171 -5.91 -11.47 24.91
CA ALA A 171 -5.65 -11.48 23.48
C ALA A 171 -6.84 -12.10 22.75
N THR A 172 -7.31 -11.40 21.72
CA THR A 172 -8.52 -11.73 20.97
C THR A 172 -8.19 -11.79 19.49
N THR A 173 -8.48 -12.91 18.84
CA THR A 173 -8.31 -13.06 17.39
C THR A 173 -9.63 -12.82 16.70
N LEU A 174 -9.66 -11.89 15.75
CA LEU A 174 -10.78 -11.70 14.83
C LEU A 174 -10.41 -12.32 13.48
N ARG A 175 -11.20 -13.28 13.01
CA ARG A 175 -11.05 -13.89 11.69
C ARG A 175 -12.29 -13.62 10.85
N PHE A 176 -12.09 -13.13 9.63
CA PHE A 176 -13.17 -12.95 8.66
C PHE A 176 -13.24 -14.16 7.72
N GLU A 177 -14.46 -14.55 7.36
CA GLU A 177 -14.75 -15.70 6.51
C GLU A 177 -15.82 -15.35 5.46
N ASN A 178 -15.96 -16.21 4.45
CA ASN A 178 -17.00 -16.10 3.42
C ASN A 178 -17.07 -14.71 2.77
N ASN A 179 -15.94 -14.26 2.22
CA ASN A 179 -15.77 -12.90 1.67
C ASN A 179 -16.06 -11.81 2.72
N ALA A 180 -15.60 -12.04 3.95
CA ALA A 180 -15.84 -11.16 5.09
C ALA A 180 -17.31 -10.87 5.41
N ASN A 181 -18.24 -11.73 4.98
CA ASN A 181 -19.65 -11.66 5.39
C ASN A 181 -19.88 -12.27 6.77
N THR A 182 -18.99 -13.15 7.21
CA THR A 182 -19.03 -13.78 8.53
C THR A 182 -17.71 -13.60 9.26
N PHE A 183 -17.73 -13.76 10.58
CA PHE A 183 -16.51 -13.70 11.39
C PHE A 183 -16.53 -14.70 12.54
N ILE A 184 -15.34 -14.95 13.07
CA ILE A 184 -15.08 -15.68 14.31
C ILE A 184 -14.22 -14.78 15.19
N LEU A 185 -14.67 -14.55 16.41
CA LEU A 185 -13.89 -13.95 17.50
C LEU A 185 -13.48 -15.06 18.46
N THR A 186 -12.18 -15.18 18.72
CA THR A 186 -11.63 -16.17 19.66
C THR A 186 -10.77 -15.47 20.70
N SER A 187 -11.07 -15.66 21.98
CA SER A 187 -10.23 -15.16 23.08
C SER A 187 -9.91 -16.30 24.04
N THR A 188 -8.78 -16.22 24.72
CA THR A 188 -8.43 -17.17 25.78
C THR A 188 -8.69 -16.53 27.13
N VAL A 189 -9.82 -16.86 27.75
CA VAL A 189 -10.22 -16.34 29.06
C VAL A 189 -9.93 -17.40 30.12
N SER A 190 -9.08 -17.08 31.10
CA SER A 190 -8.71 -18.00 32.18
C SER A 190 -8.20 -19.37 31.70
N GLY A 191 -7.44 -19.39 30.60
CA GLY A 191 -6.89 -20.61 30.01
C GLY A 191 -7.87 -21.43 29.15
N THR A 192 -9.13 -20.99 29.02
CA THR A 192 -10.12 -21.61 28.13
C THR A 192 -10.32 -20.78 26.88
N SER A 193 -10.18 -21.40 25.70
CA SER A 193 -10.54 -20.75 24.44
C SER A 193 -12.06 -20.62 24.34
N THR A 194 -12.54 -19.41 24.13
CA THR A 194 -13.97 -19.08 24.02
C THR A 194 -14.21 -18.35 22.70
N THR A 195 -15.28 -18.71 22.00
CA THR A 195 -15.60 -18.14 20.69
C THR A 195 -16.93 -17.39 20.63
N ALA A 196 -17.00 -16.39 19.76
CA ALA A 196 -18.23 -15.78 19.29
C ALA A 196 -18.22 -15.73 17.76
N ARG A 197 -19.38 -15.88 17.13
CA ARG A 197 -19.53 -15.90 15.67
C ARG A 197 -20.68 -15.03 15.24
N GLY A 198 -20.58 -14.49 14.04
CA GLY A 198 -21.56 -13.54 13.57
C GLY A 198 -21.45 -13.20 12.10
N THR A 199 -22.30 -12.25 11.71
CA THR A 199 -22.26 -11.62 10.40
C THR A 199 -21.51 -10.30 10.48
N ASN A 200 -20.72 -9.99 9.46
CA ASN A 200 -20.10 -8.68 9.31
C ASN A 200 -20.77 -7.92 8.16
N VAL A 201 -21.04 -6.64 8.40
CA VAL A 201 -21.49 -5.70 7.37
C VAL A 201 -20.42 -4.63 7.21
N LEU A 202 -19.85 -4.57 6.00
CA LEU A 202 -18.92 -3.51 5.60
C LEU A 202 -19.73 -2.35 5.02
N SER A 203 -19.60 -1.16 5.61
CA SER A 203 -20.18 0.06 5.06
C SER A 203 -19.09 1.07 4.77
N GLY A 204 -19.04 1.61 3.56
CA GLY A 204 -18.18 2.75 3.22
C GLY A 204 -18.88 4.06 3.59
N GLU A 205 -18.27 4.88 4.44
CA GLU A 205 -18.74 6.25 4.67
C GLU A 205 -18.13 7.17 3.60
N GLY A 206 -18.73 7.23 2.41
CA GLY A 206 -18.34 8.20 1.36
C GLY A 206 -16.89 8.08 0.82
N ALA A 207 -16.52 8.98 -0.10
CA ALA A 207 -15.23 8.94 -0.81
C ALA A 207 -14.01 9.28 0.05
N ASN A 208 -14.24 9.80 1.27
CA ASN A 208 -13.19 10.31 2.17
C ASN A 208 -13.36 9.90 3.64
N ALA A 209 -14.42 9.17 4.02
CA ALA A 209 -14.52 8.62 5.36
C ALA A 209 -14.22 7.12 5.33
N PHE A 210 -13.54 6.72 6.39
CA PHE A 210 -13.11 5.35 6.51
C PHE A 210 -14.31 4.42 6.70
N GLY A 211 -14.20 3.19 6.21
CA GLY A 211 -15.27 2.20 6.30
C GLY A 211 -15.54 1.82 7.75
N VAL A 212 -16.68 1.21 8.01
CA VAL A 212 -17.05 0.64 9.31
C VAL A 212 -17.30 -0.86 9.13
N CYS A 213 -16.72 -1.68 10.01
CA CYS A 213 -17.08 -3.10 10.14
C CYS A 213 -18.09 -3.23 11.26
N THR A 214 -19.29 -3.66 10.93
CA THR A 214 -20.36 -3.89 11.90
C THR A 214 -20.51 -5.39 12.13
N LEU A 215 -20.02 -5.87 13.28
CA LEU A 215 -20.03 -7.27 13.68
C LEU A 215 -21.27 -7.55 14.52
N ARG A 216 -22.20 -8.36 14.01
CA ARG A 216 -23.40 -8.77 14.73
C ARG A 216 -23.27 -10.19 15.23
N ILE A 217 -23.33 -10.38 16.55
CA ILE A 217 -23.11 -11.67 17.20
C ILE A 217 -24.35 -12.56 17.05
N SER A 218 -24.19 -13.71 16.40
CA SER A 218 -25.23 -14.71 16.17
C SER A 218 -25.12 -15.92 17.11
N SER A 219 -23.91 -16.23 17.59
CA SER A 219 -23.66 -17.27 18.59
C SER A 219 -22.48 -16.87 19.47
N SER A 220 -22.52 -17.25 20.75
CA SER A 220 -21.46 -16.95 21.71
C SER A 220 -21.30 -18.08 22.72
N GLU A 221 -20.05 -18.47 23.00
CA GLU A 221 -19.67 -19.38 24.07
C GLU A 221 -19.29 -18.63 25.36
N TYR A 222 -19.25 -17.29 25.31
CA TYR A 222 -18.95 -16.47 26.48
C TYR A 222 -20.09 -16.57 27.50
N ARG A 223 -19.73 -16.78 28.76
CA ARG A 223 -20.68 -16.60 29.87
C ARG A 223 -21.13 -15.14 29.91
N ALA A 224 -22.36 -14.92 30.36
CA ALA A 224 -22.92 -13.58 30.52
C ALA A 224 -21.96 -12.66 31.28
N GLY A 225 -21.65 -11.50 30.69
CA GLY A 225 -20.73 -10.49 31.27
C GLY A 225 -19.24 -10.71 31.00
N ASN A 226 -18.82 -11.85 30.44
CA ASN A 226 -17.40 -12.16 30.21
C ASN A 226 -16.94 -11.96 28.76
N GLY A 227 -17.79 -11.41 27.89
CA GLY A 227 -17.48 -11.18 26.48
C GLY A 227 -18.73 -10.94 25.66
N PRO A 228 -18.59 -10.82 24.32
CA PRO A 228 -19.70 -10.50 23.43
C PRO A 228 -20.86 -11.51 23.52
N GLN A 229 -22.09 -11.02 23.58
CA GLN A 229 -23.31 -11.83 23.73
C GLN A 229 -24.14 -11.86 22.44
N ILE A 230 -25.01 -12.87 22.32
CA ILE A 230 -25.92 -13.01 21.16
C ILE A 230 -26.80 -11.76 21.04
N GLY A 231 -26.88 -11.20 19.82
CA GLY A 231 -27.64 -9.99 19.52
C GLY A 231 -26.86 -8.68 19.70
N GLU A 232 -25.68 -8.72 20.30
CA GLU A 232 -24.82 -7.53 20.39
C GLU A 232 -24.25 -7.14 19.02
N GLU A 233 -24.04 -5.85 18.85
CA GLU A 233 -23.41 -5.25 17.68
C GLU A 233 -22.11 -4.55 18.11
N ILE A 234 -21.00 -4.95 17.50
CA ILE A 234 -19.68 -4.33 17.71
C ILE A 234 -19.33 -3.53 16.45
N ARG A 235 -19.04 -2.25 16.62
CA ARG A 235 -18.68 -1.35 15.52
C ARG A 235 -17.19 -1.04 15.56
N LEU A 236 -16.47 -1.45 14.52
CA LEU A 236 -15.06 -1.13 14.32
C LEU A 236 -14.96 0.03 13.32
N SER A 237 -14.49 1.19 13.78
CA SER A 237 -14.34 2.39 12.96
C SER A 237 -12.99 3.09 13.20
N PRO A 238 -12.26 3.50 12.14
CA PRO A 238 -12.29 2.95 10.81
C PRO A 238 -12.14 1.45 10.84
N CYS A 239 -12.70 0.77 9.86
CA CYS A 239 -12.33 -0.56 9.47
C CYS A 239 -11.57 -0.45 8.16
N ALA A 240 -10.28 -0.20 8.29
CA ALA A 240 -9.42 0.04 7.15
C ALA A 240 -8.30 -0.98 7.09
N PHE A 241 -7.90 -1.31 5.86
CA PHE A 241 -6.88 -2.33 5.62
C PHE A 241 -5.63 -1.67 5.08
N ASN A 242 -4.51 -1.92 5.76
CA ASN A 242 -3.19 -1.59 5.26
C ASN A 242 -2.65 -2.78 4.49
N SER A 243 -2.72 -2.72 3.17
CA SER A 243 -2.22 -3.80 2.30
C SER A 243 -0.70 -3.98 2.36
N ALA A 244 0.06 -2.95 2.72
CA ALA A 244 1.51 -3.04 2.80
C ALA A 244 1.94 -3.91 3.98
N THR A 245 1.24 -3.82 5.10
CA THR A 245 1.53 -4.61 6.31
C THR A 245 0.57 -5.79 6.51
N GLY A 246 -0.48 -5.88 5.70
CA GLY A 246 -1.59 -6.82 5.91
C GLY A 246 -2.39 -6.51 7.18
N ALA A 247 -2.29 -5.30 7.72
CA ALA A 247 -2.87 -4.95 9.01
C ALA A 247 -4.29 -4.37 8.90
N LEU A 248 -5.10 -4.64 9.91
CA LEU A 248 -6.34 -3.90 10.14
C LEU A 248 -6.03 -2.66 10.98
N VAL A 249 -6.58 -1.51 10.58
CA VAL A 249 -6.37 -0.21 11.21
C VAL A 249 -7.71 0.27 11.79
N LEU A 250 -7.74 0.51 13.11
CA LEU A 250 -8.87 1.04 13.88
C LEU A 250 -8.50 2.35 14.61
N SER A 251 -9.47 3.25 14.86
CA SER A 251 -9.23 4.64 15.35
C SER A 251 -9.42 4.79 16.84
N ASN A 252 -10.05 3.82 17.50
CA ASN A 252 -10.20 3.84 18.96
C ASN A 252 -8.87 3.59 19.71
N GLY A 253 -7.74 3.97 19.11
CA GLY A 253 -6.42 4.01 19.74
C GLY A 253 -5.31 3.44 18.86
N MET A 254 -5.06 4.00 17.66
CA MET A 254 -3.90 3.71 16.78
C MET A 254 -3.29 2.30 16.94
N THR A 255 -4.12 1.27 16.87
CA THR A 255 -3.62 -0.10 16.96
C THR A 255 -3.56 -0.63 15.54
N THR A 256 -2.36 -0.65 14.97
CA THR A 256 -2.08 -1.37 13.73
C THR A 256 -1.97 -2.84 14.10
N ILE A 257 -2.91 -3.66 13.65
CA ILE A 257 -2.93 -5.08 14.00
C ILE A 257 -2.59 -5.89 12.77
N ASN A 258 -1.39 -6.47 12.78
CA ASN A 258 -0.92 -7.31 11.69
C ASN A 258 -1.75 -8.59 11.61
N SER A 259 -1.96 -9.07 10.38
CA SER A 259 -2.49 -10.40 10.20
C SER A 259 -1.51 -11.45 10.73
N ILE A 260 -2.01 -12.42 11.48
CA ILE A 260 -1.24 -13.59 11.95
C ILE A 260 -1.37 -14.77 11.00
#